data_AF-A0A4Z0Y2R0-F1
#
_entry.id   AF-A0A4Z0Y2R0-F1
#
_cell.length_a   1.000
_cell.length_b   1.000
_cell.length_c   1.000
_cell.angle_alpha   90.00
_cell.angle_beta   90.00
_cell.angle_gamma   90.00
#
_symmetry.space_group_name_H-M   'P 1'
#
loop_
_entity.id
_entity.type
_entity.pdbx_description
1 polymer ?
#
loop_
_entity_poly.entity_id
_entity_poly.type
_entity_poly.pdbx_seq_one_letter_code
_entity_poly.pdbx_strand_id
1 'polypeptide(L)'
;MRTIKKLINTEKKVYILLKNKAIQYRFMSDAEREGITYGDNVKPTERKVDDIMALQPNGTICFLGWAGRMCYHYNKENVLRIDYERYIDGAENYII
;
A
#
# COMPACT_ATOMS: atom_id res chain seq x y z
N MET A 1 0.96 17.89 -0.85
CA MET A 1 1.51 16.61 -1.31
C MET A 1 0.95 15.49 -0.44
N ARG A 2 0.41 14.44 -1.05
CA ARG A 2 -0.07 13.24 -0.36
C ARG A 2 1.12 12.30 -0.07
N THR A 3 1.04 11.53 1.01
CA THR A 3 2.14 10.69 1.51
C THR A 3 1.59 9.34 1.95
N ILE A 4 2.38 8.27 1.85
CA ILE A 4 1.96 6.93 2.25
C ILE A 4 1.69 6.92 3.76
N LYS A 5 2.46 7.64 4.57
CA LYS A 5 2.22 7.76 6.03
C LYS A 5 0.83 8.29 6.38
N LYS A 6 0.22 9.14 5.54
CA LYS A 6 -1.15 9.64 5.76
C LYS A 6 -2.23 8.57 5.52
N LEU A 7 -1.86 7.46 4.90
CA LEU A 7 -2.75 6.32 4.71
C LEU A 7 -2.69 5.31 5.87
N ILE A 8 -1.75 5.46 6.82
CA ILE A 8 -1.67 4.58 7.99
C ILE A 8 -2.99 4.68 8.76
N ASN A 9 -3.60 3.52 9.04
CA ASN A 9 -4.88 3.42 9.72
C ASN A 9 -4.82 2.27 10.74
N THR A 10 -5.37 2.52 11.93
CA THR A 10 -5.40 1.55 13.05
C THR A 10 -6.72 0.79 13.15
N GLU A 11 -7.78 1.27 12.48
CA GLU A 11 -9.13 0.70 12.54
C GLU A 11 -9.38 -0.31 11.42
N LYS A 12 -8.88 -0.03 10.22
CA LYS A 12 -9.07 -0.87 9.02
C LYS A 12 -7.74 -1.26 8.42
N LYS A 13 -7.71 -2.47 7.84
CA LYS A 13 -6.56 -2.91 7.04
C LYS A 13 -6.46 -2.05 5.78
N VAL A 14 -5.25 -1.60 5.46
CA VAL A 14 -5.00 -0.76 4.29
C VAL A 14 -4.29 -1.57 3.23
N TYR A 15 -4.92 -1.71 2.07
CA TYR A 15 -4.38 -2.37 0.90
C TYR A 15 -4.17 -1.36 -0.21
N ILE A 16 -2.97 -1.36 -0.78
CA ILE A 16 -2.53 -0.42 -1.81
C ILE A 16 -2.54 -1.16 -3.14
N LEU A 17 -3.40 -0.75 -4.06
CA LEU A 17 -3.45 -1.24 -5.43
C LEU A 17 -2.41 -0.51 -6.29
N LEU A 18 -1.56 -1.28 -6.96
CA LEU A 18 -0.46 -0.84 -7.81
C LEU A 18 -0.67 -1.37 -9.23
N LYS A 19 -1.51 -0.68 -10.01
CA LYS A 19 -2.08 -1.16 -11.29
C LYS A 19 -1.07 -1.58 -12.36
N ASN A 20 0.13 -1.00 -12.33
CA ASN A 20 1.15 -1.25 -13.35
C ASN A 20 2.55 -1.11 -12.74
N LYS A 21 3.56 -1.56 -13.50
CA LYS A 21 4.96 -1.56 -13.05
C LYS A 21 5.47 -0.17 -12.67
N ALA A 22 5.07 0.89 -13.37
CA ALA A 22 5.53 2.25 -13.06
C ALA A 22 5.02 2.69 -11.68
N ILE A 23 3.74 2.44 -11.39
CA ILE A 23 3.13 2.73 -10.08
C ILE A 23 3.72 1.86 -8.98
N GLN A 24 4.03 0.59 -9.28
CA GLN A 24 4.74 -0.29 -8.35
C GLN A 24 6.11 0.28 -7.95
N TYR A 25 6.97 0.62 -8.92
CA TYR A 25 8.29 1.20 -8.62
C TYR A 25 8.17 2.55 -7.91
N ARG A 26 7.19 3.36 -8.29
CA ARG A 26 6.94 4.65 -7.65
C ARG A 26 6.58 4.49 -6.18
N PHE A 27 5.66 3.57 -5.86
CA PHE A 27 5.26 3.27 -4.48
C PHE A 27 6.46 2.85 -3.62
N MET A 28 7.33 1.97 -4.14
CA MET A 28 8.51 1.51 -3.39
C MET A 28 9.50 2.65 -3.15
N SER A 29 9.75 3.50 -4.15
CA SER A 29 10.60 4.68 -4.00
C SER A 29 10.06 5.69 -2.99
N ASP A 30 8.74 5.93 -3.01
CA ASP A 30 8.10 6.86 -2.09
C ASP A 30 8.06 6.29 -0.67
N ALA A 31 7.80 4.99 -0.50
CA ALA A 31 7.86 4.32 0.79
C ALA A 31 9.25 4.45 1.42
N GLU A 32 10.30 4.15 0.65
CA GLU A 32 11.68 4.28 1.15
C GLU A 32 12.02 5.72 1.53
N ARG A 33 11.62 6.70 0.69
CA ARG A 33 11.84 8.12 0.96
C ARG A 33 11.12 8.60 2.21
N GLU A 34 9.97 8.03 2.51
CA GLU A 34 9.22 8.29 3.73
C GLU A 34 9.77 7.51 4.94
N GLY A 35 10.76 6.63 4.77
CA GLY A 35 11.31 5.79 5.82
C GLY A 35 10.41 4.61 6.21
N ILE A 36 9.48 4.23 5.33
CA ILE A 36 8.67 3.02 5.46
C ILE A 36 9.52 1.83 5.02
N THR A 37 9.52 0.77 5.83
CA THR A 37 10.28 -0.45 5.57
C THR A 37 9.38 -1.67 5.57
N TYR A 38 9.94 -2.83 5.25
CA TYR A 38 9.33 -4.10 5.66
C TYR A 38 9.46 -4.30 7.18
N GLY A 39 8.73 -5.26 7.74
CA GLY A 39 8.77 -5.59 9.18
C GLY A 39 10.13 -6.05 9.70
N ASP A 40 11.05 -6.41 8.82
CA ASP A 40 12.44 -6.79 9.09
C ASP A 40 13.44 -5.65 8.81
N ASN A 41 12.94 -4.41 8.68
CA ASN A 41 13.71 -3.19 8.38
C ASN A 41 14.40 -3.17 7.02
N VAL A 42 14.15 -4.15 6.14
CA VAL A 42 14.66 -4.11 4.77
C VAL A 42 13.97 -3.00 4.00
N LYS A 43 14.73 -2.31 3.15
CA LYS A 43 14.22 -1.21 2.34
C LYS A 43 13.23 -1.71 1.29
N PRO A 44 12.18 -0.92 0.97
CA PRO A 44 11.25 -1.25 -0.10
C PRO A 44 11.94 -1.56 -1.42
N THR A 45 12.87 -0.71 -1.88
CA THR A 45 13.49 -0.85 -3.22
C THR A 45 14.42 -2.06 -3.36
N GLU A 46 14.78 -2.72 -2.25
CA GLU A 46 15.61 -3.94 -2.25
C GLU A 46 14.78 -5.22 -2.48
N ARG A 47 13.45 -5.12 -2.58
CA ARG A 47 12.56 -6.26 -2.80
C ARG A 47 11.73 -6.14 -4.06
N LYS A 48 11.21 -7.29 -4.50
CA LYS A 48 10.13 -7.33 -5.50
C LYS A 48 8.89 -6.61 -4.95
N VAL A 49 8.01 -6.24 -5.85
CA VAL A 49 6.74 -5.58 -5.56
C VAL A 49 5.63 -6.32 -6.30
N ASP A 50 4.46 -6.42 -5.68
CA ASP A 50 3.28 -7.07 -6.25
C ASP A 50 2.23 -6.03 -6.69
N ASP A 51 1.16 -6.46 -7.34
CA ASP A 51 0.03 -5.61 -7.73
C ASP A 51 -0.76 -5.07 -6.52
N ILE A 52 -0.69 -5.74 -5.37
CA ILE A 52 -1.32 -5.30 -4.12
C ILE A 52 -0.36 -5.47 -2.95
N MET A 53 -0.13 -4.38 -2.21
CA MET A 53 0.69 -4.36 -0.99
C MET A 53 -0.17 -4.01 0.22
N ALA A 54 0.16 -4.53 1.40
CA ALA A 54 -0.46 -4.09 2.65
C ALA A 54 0.37 -2.99 3.31
N LEU A 55 -0.31 -1.96 3.82
CA LEU A 55 0.27 -0.96 4.71
C LEU A 55 -0.21 -1.25 6.14
N GLN A 56 0.75 -1.49 7.02
CA GLN A 56 0.49 -1.91 8.40
C GLN A 56 0.35 -0.70 9.33
N PRO A 57 -0.37 -0.82 10.46
CA PRO A 57 -0.55 0.27 11.43
C PRO A 57 0.77 0.81 12.01
N ASN A 58 1.81 -0.03 12.07
CA ASN A 58 3.14 0.36 12.56
C ASN A 58 4.00 1.08 11.49
N GLY A 59 3.44 1.41 10.32
CA GLY A 59 4.15 2.10 9.25
C GLY A 59 5.11 1.22 8.46
N THR A 60 4.89 -0.10 8.44
CA THR A 60 5.62 -1.04 7.57
C THR A 60 4.75 -1.55 6.42
N ILE A 61 5.38 -2.11 5.39
CA ILE A 61 4.69 -2.77 4.26
C ILE A 61 4.96 -4.27 4.20
N CYS A 62 4.04 -5.02 3.62
CA CYS A 62 4.26 -6.44 3.33
C CYS A 62 3.47 -6.92 2.10
N PHE A 63 3.86 -8.09 1.58
CA PHE A 63 3.16 -8.75 0.48
C PHE A 63 1.83 -9.33 0.97
N LEU A 64 0.81 -9.32 0.10
CA LEU A 64 -0.41 -10.08 0.35
C LEU A 64 -0.20 -11.55 -0.04
N GLY A 65 -0.22 -12.43 0.97
CA GLY A 65 -0.44 -13.86 0.74
C GLY A 65 -1.89 -14.15 0.33
N TRP A 66 -2.19 -15.43 0.10
CA TRP A 66 -3.51 -15.90 -0.33
C TRP A 66 -4.67 -15.37 0.55
N ALA A 67 -4.55 -15.46 1.88
CA ALA A 67 -5.57 -14.97 2.81
C ALA A 67 -5.76 -13.45 2.73
N GLY A 68 -4.68 -12.70 2.49
CA GLY A 68 -4.73 -11.25 2.27
C GLY A 68 -5.51 -10.91 1.00
N ARG A 69 -5.25 -11.62 -0.10
CA ARG A 69 -5.98 -11.44 -1.37
C ARG A 69 -7.47 -11.78 -1.22
N MET A 70 -7.80 -12.86 -0.50
CA MET A 70 -9.21 -13.17 -0.18
C MET A 70 -9.87 -12.03 0.58
N CYS A 71 -9.19 -11.48 1.59
CA CYS A 71 -9.69 -10.34 2.36
C CYS A 71 -9.89 -9.09 1.48
N TYR A 72 -8.96 -8.80 0.57
CA TYR A 72 -9.05 -7.68 -0.37
C TYR A 72 -10.28 -7.77 -1.30
N HIS A 73 -10.60 -8.95 -1.81
CA HIS A 73 -11.71 -9.11 -2.76
C HIS A 73 -13.08 -9.21 -2.10
N TYR A 74 -13.17 -9.89 -0.94
CA TYR A 74 -14.45 -10.29 -0.36
C TYR A 74 -14.83 -9.53 0.91
N ASN A 75 -13.89 -8.87 1.60
CA ASN A 75 -14.18 -8.15 2.85
C ASN A 75 -14.14 -6.62 2.67
N LYS A 76 -14.93 -6.10 1.74
CA LYS A 76 -14.87 -4.69 1.32
C LYS A 76 -15.23 -3.69 2.43
N GLU A 77 -16.02 -4.10 3.41
CA GLU A 77 -16.51 -3.21 4.48
C GLU A 77 -15.44 -2.90 5.53
N ASN A 78 -14.52 -3.86 5.75
CA ASN A 78 -13.52 -3.80 6.83
C ASN A 78 -12.10 -3.47 6.37
N VAL A 79 -11.92 -3.16 5.09
CA VAL A 79 -10.62 -2.82 4.51
C VAL A 79 -10.70 -1.54 3.70
N LEU A 80 -9.63 -0.75 3.74
CA LEU A 80 -9.45 0.41 2.87
C LEU A 80 -8.60 -0.05 1.69
N ARG A 81 -9.15 0.07 0.48
CA ARG A 81 -8.41 -0.22 -0.76
C ARG A 81 -8.10 1.09 -1.43
N ILE A 82 -6.81 1.35 -1.56
CA ILE A 82 -6.28 2.62 -2.06
C ILE A 82 -5.73 2.39 -3.45
N ASP A 83 -6.33 3.02 -4.45
CA ASP A 83 -5.73 3.18 -5.77
C ASP A 83 -4.59 4.20 -5.65
N TYR A 84 -3.35 3.70 -5.63
CA TYR A 84 -2.20 4.54 -5.30
C TYR A 84 -1.94 5.62 -6.35
N GLU A 85 -2.16 5.32 -7.63
CA GLU A 85 -2.04 6.25 -8.74
C GLU A 85 -2.99 7.44 -8.56
N ARG A 86 -4.28 7.15 -8.36
CA ARG A 86 -5.27 8.20 -8.05
C ARG A 86 -4.93 8.98 -6.79
N TYR A 87 -4.41 8.28 -5.78
CA TYR A 87 -4.02 8.91 -4.53
C TYR A 87 -2.90 9.93 -4.75
N ILE A 88 -1.78 9.54 -5.36
CA ILE A 88 -0.63 10.45 -5.54
C ILE A 88 -0.91 11.58 -6.55
N ASP A 89 -1.80 11.36 -7.52
CA ASP A 89 -2.26 12.39 -8.48
C ASP A 89 -3.24 13.40 -7.87
N GLY A 90 -3.66 13.19 -6.62
CA GLY A 90 -4.55 14.12 -5.91
C GLY A 90 -6.04 13.93 -6.18
N ALA A 91 -6.45 12.90 -6.92
CA ALA A 91 -7.87 12.61 -7.19
C ALA A 91 -8.64 12.35 -5.87
N GLU A 92 -9.90 12.72 -5.79
CA GLU A 92 -10.70 12.53 -4.56
C GLU A 92 -11.23 11.10 -4.40
N ASN A 93 -11.45 10.39 -5.52
CA ASN A 93 -12.03 9.04 -5.57
C ASN A 93 -10.97 7.93 -5.62
N TYR A 94 -9.98 8.01 -4.73
CA TYR A 94 -8.87 7.05 -4.65
C TYR A 94 -9.18 5.80 -3.82
N ILE A 95 -10.29 5.78 -3.07
CA ILE A 95 -10.76 4.61 -2.33
C ILE A 95 -11.67 3.78 -3.23
N ILE A 96 -11.44 2.47 -3.33
CA ILE A 96 -12.12 1.56 -4.27
C ILE A 96 -12.75 0.32 -3.63
#